data_AF-A0A521S791-F1
#
_entry.id   AF-A0A521S791-F1
#
_cell.length_a   1.000
_cell.length_b   1.000
_cell.length_c   1.000
_cell.angle_alpha   90.00
_cell.angle_beta   90.00
_cell.angle_gamma   90.00
#
_symmetry.space_group_name_H-M   'P 1'
#
loop_
_entity.id
_entity.type
_entity.pdbx_description
1 polymer ?
#
loop_
_entity_poly.entity_id
_entity_poly.type
_entity_poly.pdbx_seq_one_letter_code
_entity_poly.pdbx_strand_id
1 'polypeptide(L)' 'MKLKTHKSLSKRVWRTKTGKVMKRFCGQGHFNSRDTGKMTRKKRRDTELSGVNHKAIDALLPYSK' A
#
# COMPACT_ATOMS: atom_id res chain seq x y z
N MET A 1 2.13 -3.70 28.28
CA MET A 1 2.84 -2.70 27.43
C MET A 1 2.03 -2.47 26.15
N LYS A 2 1.81 -1.22 25.72
CA LYS A 2 1.03 -0.91 24.51
C LYS A 2 1.82 -1.29 23.24
N LEU A 3 1.21 -2.06 22.34
CA LEU A 3 1.81 -2.34 21.02
C LEU A 3 2.01 -1.02 20.26
N LYS A 4 3.20 -0.81 19.70
CA LYS A 4 3.53 0.40 18.93
C LYS A 4 3.14 0.21 17.47
N THR A 5 2.64 1.28 16.86
CA THR A 5 2.37 1.30 15.41
C THR A 5 3.68 1.44 14.63
N HIS A 6 3.88 0.58 13.64
CA HIS A 6 5.03 0.70 12.73
C HIS A 6 4.86 1.89 11.78
N LYS A 7 5.42 3.05 12.16
CA LYS A 7 5.18 4.35 11.51
C LYS A 7 5.58 4.43 10.05
N SER A 8 6.60 3.69 9.63
CA SER A 8 7.02 3.69 8.23
C SER A 8 5.99 2.98 7.34
N LEU A 9 5.30 1.96 7.87
CA LEU A 9 4.25 1.25 7.15
C LEU A 9 2.94 2.07 7.15
N SER A 10 2.60 2.74 8.25
CA SER A 10 1.38 3.58 8.32
C SER A 10 1.38 4.75 7.32
N LYS A 11 2.55 5.19 6.85
CA LYS A 11 2.67 6.24 5.81
C LYS A 11 2.46 5.72 4.39
N ARG A 12 2.45 4.40 4.17
CA ARG A 12 2.50 3.76 2.85
C ARG A 12 1.26 2.93 2.51
N VAL A 13 0.48 2.55 3.52
CA VAL A 13 -0.75 1.77 3.35
C VAL A 13 -1.90 2.43 4.12
N TRP A 14 -3.12 2.27 3.62
CA TRP A 14 -4.33 2.72 4.29
C TRP A 14 -5.48 1.75 4.03
N ARG A 15 -6.53 1.83 4.85
CA ARG A 15 -7.74 1.01 4.68
C ARG A 15 -8.86 1.82 4.07
N THR A 16 -9.64 1.14 3.24
CA THR A 16 -10.96 1.63 2.81
C THR A 16 -12.01 1.28 3.86
N LYS A 17 -13.19 1.91 3.79
CA LYS A 17 -14.32 1.61 4.67
C LYS A 17 -14.75 0.13 4.62
N THR A 18 -14.56 -0.53 3.47
CA THR A 18 -14.90 -1.94 3.26
C THR A 18 -13.79 -2.91 3.70
N GLY A 19 -12.72 -2.42 4.33
CA GLY A 19 -11.65 -3.25 4.89
C GLY A 19 -10.51 -3.59 3.93
N LYS A 20 -10.57 -3.16 2.66
CA LYS A 20 -9.49 -3.36 1.69
C LYS A 20 -8.26 -2.56 2.08
N VAL A 21 -7.08 -3.17 1.96
CA VAL A 21 -5.80 -2.51 2.19
C VAL A 21 -5.25 -1.99 0.87
N MET A 22 -5.04 -0.69 0.80
CA MET A 22 -4.59 0.01 -0.40
C MET A 22 -3.14 0.45 -0.27
N LYS A 23 -2.45 0.48 -1.41
CA LYS A 23 -1.13 1.09 -1.57
C LYS A 23 -1.03 1.81 -2.91
N ARG A 24 -0.15 2.81 -2.99
CA ARG A 24 0.27 3.35 -4.29
C ARG A 24 1.09 2.29 -5.03
N PHE A 25 0.92 2.24 -6.35
CA PHE A 25 1.75 1.38 -7.20
C PHE A 25 3.24 1.79 -7.14
N CYS A 26 4.15 0.82 -7.28
CA CYS A 26 5.59 1.05 -7.13
C CYS A 26 6.25 1.57 -8.43
N GLY A 27 7.46 2.14 -8.34
CA GLY A 27 8.26 2.50 -9.51
C GLY A 27 7.79 3.74 -10.26
N GLN A 28 7.36 4.79 -9.56
CA GLN A 28 6.80 6.02 -10.15
C GLN A 28 7.81 6.91 -10.91
N GLY A 29 9.12 6.81 -10.61
CA GLY A 29 10.09 7.83 -11.02
C GLY A 29 11.11 7.43 -12.07
N HIS A 30 11.73 6.25 -11.95
CA HIS A 30 13.00 5.99 -12.63
C HIS A 30 12.87 5.45 -14.06
N PHE A 31 11.94 4.53 -14.32
CA PHE A 31 11.85 3.80 -15.61
C PHE A 31 10.80 4.35 -16.58
N ASN A 32 10.33 5.57 -16.35
CA ASN A 32 9.16 6.12 -17.07
C ASN A 32 9.37 6.30 -18.58
N SER A 33 10.61 6.51 -19.04
CA SER A 33 10.93 6.63 -20.46
C SER A 33 10.80 5.32 -21.23
N ARG A 34 10.91 4.17 -20.54
CA ARG A 34 10.80 2.83 -21.12
C ARG A 34 9.39 2.25 -21.00
N ASP A 35 8.55 2.86 -20.18
CA ASP A 35 7.21 2.38 -19.91
C ASP A 35 6.22 2.79 -21.00
N THR A 36 5.32 1.87 -21.34
CA THR A 36 4.19 2.19 -22.20
C THR A 36 3.21 3.13 -21.47
N GLY A 37 2.45 3.93 -22.21
CA GLY A 37 1.44 4.82 -21.63
C GLY A 37 0.38 4.10 -20.78
N LYS A 38 0.12 2.81 -21.04
CA LYS A 38 -0.74 1.96 -20.20
C LYS A 38 -0.11 1.73 -18.82
N MET A 39 1.19 1.43 -18.76
CA MET A 39 1.91 1.24 -17.51
C MET A 39 2.01 2.53 -16.71
N THR A 40 2.31 3.66 -17.36
CA THR A 40 2.35 4.98 -16.70
C THR A 40 1.00 5.35 -16.07
N ARG A 41 -0.12 5.07 -16.75
CA ARG A 41 -1.47 5.27 -16.19
C ARG A 41 -1.77 4.33 -15.02
N LYS A 42 -1.34 3.06 -15.11
CA LYS A 42 -1.48 2.09 -14.02
C LYS A 42 -0.73 2.53 -12.76
N LYS A 43 0.51 3.02 -12.93
CA LYS A 43 1.34 3.55 -11.84
C LYS A 43 0.62 4.66 -11.06
N ARG A 44 -0.07 5.57 -11.75
CA ARG A 44 -0.78 6.69 -11.08
C ARG A 44 -1.95 6.26 -10.19
N ARG A 45 -2.46 5.03 -10.32
CA ARG A 45 -3.59 4.54 -9.52
C ARG A 45 -3.11 3.81 -8.27
N ASP A 46 -3.93 3.87 -7.24
CA ASP A 46 -3.75 3.03 -6.05
C ASP A 46 -4.28 1.63 -6.33
N THR A 47 -3.62 0.64 -5.74
CA THR A 47 -3.91 -0.78 -5.95
C THR A 47 -4.12 -1.47 -4.63
N GLU A 48 -5.04 -2.43 -4.64
CA GLU A 48 -5.27 -3.32 -3.52
C GLU A 48 -4.05 -4.21 -3.28
N LEU A 49 -3.70 -4.38 -2.02
CA LEU A 49 -2.65 -5.27 -1.58
C LEU A 49 -3.18 -6.72 -1.59
N SER A 50 -2.32 -7.69 -1.88
CA SER A 50 -2.72 -9.10 -1.85
C SER A 50 -3.19 -9.52 -0.45
N GLY A 51 -4.27 -10.31 -0.40
CA GLY A 51 -4.87 -10.89 0.80
C GLY A 51 -3.87 -11.59 1.73
N VAL A 52 -2.84 -12.20 1.15
CA VAL A 52 -1.78 -12.94 1.88
C VAL A 52 -1.08 -12.05 2.93
N ASN A 53 -0.93 -10.75 2.63
CA ASN A 53 -0.21 -9.82 3.48
C ASN A 53 -1.08 -9.18 4.59
N HIS A 54 -2.39 -9.47 4.64
CA HIS A 54 -3.29 -8.83 5.60
C HIS A 54 -2.89 -9.14 7.05
N LYS A 55 -2.53 -10.39 7.35
CA LYS A 55 -2.09 -10.80 8.69
C LYS A 55 -0.87 -10.00 9.18
N ALA A 56 0.10 -9.78 8.30
CA ALA A 56 1.29 -9.01 8.64
C ALA A 56 0.97 -7.53 8.91
N ILE A 57 0.03 -6.95 8.16
CA ILE A 57 -0.39 -5.56 8.35
C ILE A 57 -1.18 -5.39 9.64
N ASP A 58 -2.05 -6.34 9.99
CA ASP A 58 -2.80 -6.32 11.25
C ASP A 58 -1.86 -6.36 12.45
N ALA A 59 -0.80 -7.17 12.39
CA ALA A 59 0.22 -7.25 13.45
C ALA A 59 1.03 -5.95 13.60
N LEU A 60 1.39 -5.30 12.49
CA LEU A 60 2.23 -4.10 12.48
C LEU A 60 1.45 -2.79 12.69
N LEU A 61 0.15 -2.78 12.37
CA LEU A 61 -0.76 -1.65 12.52
C LEU A 61 -1.98 -2.02 13.39
N PRO A 62 -1.79 -2.26 14.70
CA PRO A 62 -2.83 -2.78 15.59
C PRO A 62 -4.04 -1.85 15.78
N TYR A 63 -3.91 -0.54 15.52
CA TYR A 63 -4.97 0.47 15.70
C TYR A 63 -5.50 1.03 14.37
N SER A 64 -5.18 0.40 13.25
CA SER A 64 -5.55 0.86 11.90
C SER A 64 -6.76 0.13 11.34
N LYS A 65 -7.59 -0.47 12.20
CA LYS A 65 -8.76 -1.26 11.81
C LYS A 65 -10.00 -0.39 11.66
#